data_AF-A0A9C9SAX9-F1
#
_entry.id   AF-A0A9C9SAX9-F1
#
_cell.length_a   1.000
_cell.length_b   1.000
_cell.length_c   1.000
_cell.angle_alpha   90.00
_cell.angle_beta   90.00
_cell.angle_gamma   90.00
#
_symmetry.space_group_name_H-M   'P 1'
#
loop_
_entity.id
_entity.type
_entity.pdbx_description
1 polymer ?
#
loop_
_entity_poly.entity_id
_entity_poly.type
_entity_poly.pdbx_seq_one_letter_code
_entity_poly.pdbx_strand_id
1 'polypeptide(L)'
;MVENRENGLDELRDTVRRSVEEKRDIQAEVREITLKALGERELDRNRIRAVAEAVMQGAGEALERESEQLKRGLGEAAAGLEEALIKAADALRLAIEEAAGRVNEFSTGDLKRSLDDLDNLEAVFLEALQRAAKGGGEMVRTIMGEMASHARNSGTSVGQHVARNMEQLHNRMRELGTETAGAGEEAANRIGQVARGILAGVAGTLLHIAEGDRRQRDGRS
;
A
#
# COMPACT_ATOMS: atom_id res chain seq x y z
N MET A 1 -21.61 5.00 17.54
CA MET A 1 -21.18 4.90 16.13
C MET A 1 -19.90 4.08 15.91
N VAL A 2 -19.16 3.66 16.95
CA VAL A 2 -17.95 2.83 16.82
C VAL A 2 -18.28 1.35 16.54
N GLU A 3 -19.30 0.82 17.23
CA GLU A 3 -19.75 -0.57 17.14
C GLU A 3 -20.17 -1.01 15.72
N ASN A 4 -20.77 -0.09 14.94
CA ASN A 4 -21.17 -0.37 13.55
C ASN A 4 -20.00 -0.31 12.55
N ARG A 5 -18.83 0.20 12.96
CA ARG A 5 -17.61 0.21 12.14
C ARG A 5 -16.76 -1.05 12.37
N GLU A 6 -16.66 -1.50 13.62
CA GLU A 6 -15.95 -2.74 13.96
C GLU A 6 -16.64 -3.95 13.33
N ASN A 7 -17.98 -4.03 13.43
CA ASN A 7 -18.75 -5.10 12.78
C ASN A 7 -18.52 -5.19 11.26
N GLY A 8 -18.42 -4.04 10.57
CA GLY A 8 -18.19 -4.03 9.12
C GLY A 8 -16.76 -4.44 8.70
N LEU A 9 -15.76 -4.21 9.56
CA LEU A 9 -14.38 -4.64 9.29
C LEU A 9 -14.20 -6.14 9.57
N ASP A 10 -14.88 -6.66 10.58
CA ASP A 10 -14.90 -8.10 10.86
C ASP A 10 -15.62 -8.86 9.74
N GLU A 11 -16.76 -8.35 9.25
CA GLU A 11 -17.45 -8.89 8.08
C GLU A 11 -16.59 -8.88 6.81
N LEU A 12 -15.81 -7.80 6.60
CA LEU A 12 -14.88 -7.68 5.50
C LEU A 12 -13.77 -8.74 5.60
N ARG A 13 -13.14 -8.86 6.77
CA ARG A 13 -12.11 -9.86 7.06
C ARG A 13 -12.61 -11.27 6.81
N ASP A 14 -13.82 -11.59 7.30
CA ASP A 14 -14.47 -12.88 7.08
C ASP A 14 -14.81 -13.16 5.63
N THR A 15 -15.18 -12.12 4.87
CA THR A 15 -15.43 -12.23 3.43
C THR A 15 -14.15 -12.54 2.68
N VAL A 16 -13.07 -11.81 2.97
CA VAL A 16 -11.76 -12.07 2.36
C VAL A 16 -11.27 -13.47 2.70
N ARG A 17 -11.40 -13.89 3.96
CA ARG A 17 -11.00 -15.23 4.40
C ARG A 17 -11.64 -16.32 3.55
N ARG A 18 -12.97 -16.32 3.47
CA ARG A 18 -13.75 -17.31 2.69
C ARG A 18 -13.41 -17.27 1.20
N SER A 19 -13.30 -16.07 0.64
CA SER A 19 -12.93 -15.88 -0.75
C SER A 19 -11.54 -16.47 -1.08
N VAL A 20 -10.56 -16.33 -0.18
CA VAL A 20 -9.21 -16.91 -0.34
C VAL A 20 -9.22 -18.43 -0.17
N GLU A 21 -10.06 -18.97 0.70
CA GLU A 21 -10.24 -20.41 0.90
C GLU A 21 -10.84 -21.09 -0.35
N GLU A 22 -11.88 -20.48 -0.92
CA GLU A 22 -12.73 -21.06 -1.96
C GLU A 22 -12.22 -20.84 -3.39
N LYS A 23 -11.47 -19.76 -3.66
CA LYS A 23 -11.17 -19.33 -5.03
C LYS A 23 -9.78 -19.68 -5.54
N ARG A 24 -9.67 -19.71 -6.88
CA ARG A 24 -8.43 -19.97 -7.63
C ARG A 24 -7.64 -18.72 -8.00
N ASP A 25 -8.30 -17.56 -8.08
CA ASP A 25 -7.66 -16.27 -8.39
C ASP A 25 -7.85 -15.35 -7.18
N ILE A 26 -6.92 -15.47 -6.23
CA ILE A 26 -6.96 -14.72 -4.97
C ILE A 26 -6.73 -13.23 -5.23
N GLN A 27 -5.86 -12.89 -6.18
CA GLN A 27 -5.49 -11.52 -6.51
C GLN A 27 -6.69 -10.72 -7.00
N ALA A 28 -7.43 -11.22 -7.99
CA ALA A 28 -8.58 -10.52 -8.55
C ALA A 28 -9.68 -10.29 -7.50
N GLU A 29 -9.91 -11.29 -6.65
CA GLU A 29 -10.95 -11.28 -5.63
C GLU A 29 -10.62 -10.29 -4.50
N VAL A 30 -9.39 -10.33 -3.98
CA VAL A 30 -8.92 -9.40 -2.95
C VAL A 30 -9.00 -7.96 -3.46
N ARG A 31 -8.61 -7.73 -4.71
CA ARG A 31 -8.73 -6.43 -5.36
C ARG A 31 -10.18 -5.94 -5.38
N GLU A 32 -11.12 -6.76 -5.84
CA GLU A 32 -12.53 -6.38 -5.97
C GLU A 32 -13.19 -6.11 -4.61
N ILE A 33 -12.94 -6.96 -3.62
CA ILE A 33 -13.43 -6.77 -2.26
C ILE A 33 -12.88 -5.47 -1.67
N THR A 34 -11.58 -5.21 -1.85
CA THR A 34 -10.93 -3.99 -1.35
C THR A 34 -11.54 -2.76 -2.01
N LEU A 35 -11.67 -2.75 -3.35
CA LEU A 35 -12.26 -1.63 -4.08
C LEU A 35 -13.71 -1.35 -3.65
N LYS A 36 -14.50 -2.41 -3.44
CA LYS A 36 -15.86 -2.27 -2.94
C LYS A 36 -15.88 -1.63 -1.55
N ALA A 37 -15.09 -2.14 -0.60
CA ALA A 37 -15.03 -1.63 0.77
C ALA A 37 -14.55 -0.17 0.83
N LEU A 38 -13.60 0.19 -0.02
CA LEU A 38 -13.12 1.56 -0.20
C LEU A 38 -14.20 2.47 -0.78
N GLY A 39 -14.96 2.02 -1.78
CA GLY A 39 -15.99 2.82 -2.46
C GLY A 39 -17.30 3.01 -1.68
N GLU A 40 -17.55 2.26 -0.60
CA GLU A 40 -18.78 2.36 0.18
C GLU A 40 -18.90 3.66 1.01
N ARG A 41 -17.79 4.38 1.24
CA ARG A 41 -17.76 5.62 2.03
C ARG A 41 -16.64 6.55 1.54
N GLU A 42 -16.51 7.69 2.21
CA GLU A 42 -15.43 8.66 1.96
C GLU A 42 -14.04 8.03 2.16
N LEU A 43 -13.14 8.31 1.21
CA LEU A 43 -11.78 7.77 1.16
C LEU A 43 -10.84 8.63 2.02
N ASP A 44 -10.82 8.37 3.33
CA ASP A 44 -9.82 8.93 4.24
C ASP A 44 -8.74 7.91 4.61
N ARG A 45 -7.56 8.40 5.01
CA ARG A 45 -6.42 7.54 5.39
C ARG A 45 -6.76 6.48 6.44
N ASN A 46 -7.54 6.80 7.46
CA ASN A 46 -7.84 5.84 8.53
C ASN A 46 -8.70 4.70 8.00
N ARG A 47 -9.66 4.99 7.12
CA ARG A 47 -10.49 3.98 6.49
C ARG A 47 -9.70 3.11 5.51
N ILE A 48 -8.89 3.72 4.65
CA ILE A 48 -8.06 2.97 3.69
C ILE A 48 -7.15 2.00 4.45
N ARG A 49 -6.54 2.48 5.53
CA ARG A 49 -5.73 1.67 6.44
C ARG A 49 -6.52 0.52 7.06
N ALA A 50 -7.67 0.79 7.65
CA ALA A 50 -8.48 -0.22 8.32
C ALA A 50 -8.94 -1.32 7.34
N VAL A 51 -9.35 -0.93 6.13
CA VAL A 51 -9.73 -1.87 5.06
C VAL A 51 -8.53 -2.72 4.64
N ALA A 52 -7.38 -2.11 4.38
CA ALA A 52 -6.16 -2.82 3.99
C ALA A 52 -5.70 -3.82 5.06
N GLU A 53 -5.75 -3.42 6.33
CA GLU A 53 -5.44 -4.29 7.48
C GLU A 53 -6.39 -5.48 7.57
N ALA A 54 -7.71 -5.24 7.50
CA ALA A 54 -8.72 -6.30 7.57
C ALA A 54 -8.59 -7.31 6.42
N VAL A 55 -8.29 -6.81 5.21
CA VAL A 55 -8.05 -7.64 4.03
C VAL A 55 -6.85 -8.56 4.22
N MET A 56 -5.70 -8.02 4.64
CA MET A 56 -4.50 -8.85 4.79
C MET A 56 -4.59 -9.80 5.99
N GLN A 57 -5.31 -9.42 7.05
CA GLN A 57 -5.61 -10.33 8.17
C GLN A 57 -6.51 -11.49 7.72
N GLY A 58 -7.59 -11.20 6.98
CA GLY A 58 -8.47 -12.24 6.43
C GLY A 58 -7.73 -13.22 5.51
N ALA A 59 -6.85 -12.70 4.65
CA ALA A 59 -6.01 -13.55 3.80
C ALA A 59 -5.00 -14.39 4.60
N GLY A 60 -4.45 -13.84 5.68
CA GLY A 60 -3.56 -14.56 6.61
C GLY A 60 -4.24 -15.71 7.35
N GLU A 61 -5.55 -15.61 7.58
CA GLU A 61 -6.35 -16.60 8.31
C GLU A 61 -6.92 -17.71 7.42
N ALA A 62 -7.12 -17.42 6.13
CA ALA A 62 -7.68 -18.35 5.16
C ALA A 62 -6.82 -19.57 4.85
N LEU A 63 -5.55 -19.54 5.22
CA LEU A 63 -4.53 -20.44 4.66
C LEU A 63 -3.92 -21.32 5.76
N GLU A 64 -4.66 -22.34 6.18
CA GLU A 64 -4.11 -23.53 6.88
C GLU A 64 -3.53 -24.51 5.84
N ARG A 65 -2.50 -24.08 5.10
CA ARG A 65 -1.93 -24.84 3.98
C ARG A 65 -0.43 -25.06 4.14
N GLU A 66 0.12 -25.98 3.33
CA GLU A 66 1.56 -26.16 3.18
C GLU A 66 2.27 -24.84 2.81
N SER A 67 3.50 -24.65 3.29
CA SER A 67 4.26 -23.38 3.22
C SER A 67 4.27 -22.72 1.83
N GLU A 68 4.44 -23.48 0.75
CA GLU A 68 4.50 -22.94 -0.62
C GLU A 68 3.14 -22.49 -1.18
N GLN A 69 2.05 -23.11 -0.73
CA GLN A 69 0.70 -22.67 -1.10
C GLN A 69 0.30 -21.44 -0.29
N LEU A 70 0.64 -21.42 1.00
CA LEU A 70 0.47 -20.25 1.85
C LEU A 70 1.22 -19.04 1.28
N LYS A 71 2.51 -19.18 0.96
CA LYS A 71 3.32 -18.09 0.41
C LYS A 71 2.76 -17.52 -0.89
N ARG A 72 2.31 -18.38 -1.80
CA ARG A 72 1.66 -17.95 -3.06
C ARG A 72 0.36 -17.22 -2.80
N GLY A 73 -0.54 -17.79 -2.00
CA GLY A 73 -1.84 -17.16 -1.71
C GLY A 73 -1.70 -15.81 -1.00
N LEU A 74 -0.77 -15.70 -0.05
CA LEU A 74 -0.44 -14.43 0.60
C LEU A 74 0.17 -13.40 -0.37
N GLY A 75 0.99 -13.85 -1.32
CA GLY A 75 1.54 -13.00 -2.37
C GLY A 75 0.47 -12.49 -3.35
N GLU A 76 -0.46 -13.35 -3.76
CA GLU A 76 -1.60 -12.98 -4.61
C GLU A 76 -2.53 -12.00 -3.88
N ALA A 77 -2.80 -12.21 -2.59
CA ALA A 77 -3.59 -11.29 -1.79
C ALA A 77 -2.91 -9.92 -1.65
N ALA A 78 -1.60 -9.89 -1.40
CA ALA A 78 -0.83 -8.66 -1.36
C ALA A 78 -0.87 -7.92 -2.71
N ALA A 79 -0.75 -8.64 -3.83
CA ALA A 79 -0.86 -8.06 -5.17
C ALA A 79 -2.26 -7.50 -5.45
N GLY A 80 -3.32 -8.18 -4.99
CA GLY A 80 -4.70 -7.70 -5.12
C GLY A 80 -4.95 -6.41 -4.34
N LEU A 81 -4.43 -6.33 -3.11
CA LEU A 81 -4.46 -5.12 -2.31
C LEU A 81 -3.65 -3.99 -2.97
N GLU A 82 -2.46 -4.30 -3.51
CA GLU A 82 -1.61 -3.34 -4.22
C GLU A 82 -2.36 -2.72 -5.42
N GLU A 83 -3.01 -3.54 -6.25
CA GLU A 83 -3.83 -3.06 -7.38
C GLU A 83 -4.99 -2.17 -6.93
N ALA A 84 -5.65 -2.50 -5.81
CA ALA A 84 -6.75 -1.71 -5.29
C ALA A 84 -6.27 -0.34 -4.77
N LEU A 85 -5.12 -0.29 -4.09
CA LEU A 85 -4.53 0.95 -3.60
C LEU A 85 -4.01 1.84 -4.75
N ILE A 86 -3.47 1.24 -5.83
CA ILE A 86 -3.13 1.97 -7.05
C ILE A 86 -4.36 2.66 -7.65
N LYS A 87 -5.48 1.94 -7.77
CA LYS A 87 -6.74 2.53 -8.26
C LYS A 87 -7.30 3.60 -7.32
N ALA A 88 -7.14 3.44 -6.01
CA ALA A 88 -7.49 4.47 -5.04
C ALA A 88 -6.62 5.73 -5.21
N ALA A 89 -5.33 5.57 -5.51
CA ALA A 89 -4.42 6.67 -5.81
C ALA A 89 -4.86 7.45 -7.06
N ASP A 90 -5.32 6.75 -8.11
CA ASP A 90 -5.88 7.37 -9.32
C ASP A 90 -7.15 8.18 -9.00
N ALA A 91 -8.06 7.60 -8.23
CA ALA A 91 -9.31 8.25 -7.84
C ALA A 91 -9.04 9.51 -7.00
N LEU A 92 -8.12 9.42 -6.02
CA LEU A 92 -7.72 10.56 -5.19
C LEU A 92 -7.08 11.66 -6.02
N ARG A 93 -6.15 11.34 -6.93
CA ARG A 93 -5.54 12.34 -7.83
C ARG A 93 -6.62 13.09 -8.62
N LEU A 94 -7.53 12.37 -9.26
CA LEU A 94 -8.60 12.98 -10.06
C LEU A 94 -9.52 13.87 -9.21
N ALA A 95 -9.88 13.42 -8.00
CA ALA A 95 -10.68 14.22 -7.08
C ALA A 95 -9.96 15.51 -6.65
N ILE A 96 -8.64 15.44 -6.40
CA ILE A 96 -7.83 16.61 -6.04
C ILE A 96 -7.71 17.58 -7.22
N GLU A 97 -7.51 17.08 -8.45
CA GLU A 97 -7.50 17.91 -9.67
C GLU A 97 -8.84 18.64 -9.85
N GLU A 98 -9.95 17.93 -9.65
CA GLU A 98 -11.30 18.48 -9.78
C GLU A 98 -11.61 19.53 -8.70
N ALA A 99 -11.19 19.28 -7.45
CA ALA A 99 -11.35 20.20 -6.34
C ALA A 99 -10.52 21.48 -6.53
N ALA A 100 -9.28 21.37 -7.01
CA ALA A 100 -8.46 22.54 -7.30
C ALA A 100 -8.95 23.35 -8.49
N GLY A 101 -9.67 22.74 -9.44
CA GLY A 101 -10.39 23.49 -10.48
C GLY A 101 -11.56 24.33 -9.92
N ARG A 102 -12.00 24.05 -8.68
CA ARG A 102 -13.12 24.71 -7.99
C ARG A 102 -12.64 25.42 -6.73
N VAL A 103 -11.64 26.29 -6.86
CA VAL A 103 -10.96 26.99 -5.75
C VAL A 103 -11.91 27.74 -4.80
N ASN A 104 -13.13 28.10 -5.25
CA ASN A 104 -14.14 28.75 -4.39
C ASN A 104 -14.95 27.79 -3.51
N GLU A 105 -14.90 26.48 -3.77
CA GLU A 105 -15.69 25.45 -3.07
C GLU A 105 -14.86 24.64 -2.07
N PHE A 106 -13.53 24.59 -2.24
CA PHE A 106 -12.62 23.79 -1.40
C PHE A 106 -11.56 24.64 -0.74
N SER A 107 -11.32 24.39 0.57
CA SER A 107 -10.27 25.09 1.29
C SER A 107 -8.89 24.52 0.96
N THR A 108 -7.84 25.34 1.06
CA THR A 108 -6.44 24.90 0.97
C THR A 108 -6.11 23.80 1.98
N GLY A 109 -6.75 23.81 3.14
CA GLY A 109 -6.56 22.79 4.17
C GLY A 109 -7.11 21.41 3.76
N ASP A 110 -8.26 21.39 3.09
CA ASP A 110 -8.85 20.14 2.60
C ASP A 110 -8.02 19.57 1.45
N LEU A 111 -7.52 20.42 0.54
CA LEU A 111 -6.63 19.99 -0.53
C LEU A 111 -5.32 19.40 0.01
N LYS A 112 -4.73 20.02 1.05
CA LYS A 112 -3.53 19.50 1.71
C LYS A 112 -3.79 18.15 2.35
N ARG A 113 -4.94 17.96 3.01
CA ARG A 113 -5.31 16.68 3.61
C ARG A 113 -5.43 15.58 2.55
N SER A 114 -6.07 15.86 1.42
CA SER A 114 -6.20 14.89 0.33
C SER A 114 -4.85 14.53 -0.31
N LEU A 115 -3.94 15.50 -0.43
CA LEU A 115 -2.55 15.24 -0.82
C LEU A 115 -1.83 14.33 0.19
N ASP A 116 -1.97 14.61 1.48
CA ASP A 116 -1.38 13.77 2.53
C ASP A 116 -1.96 12.34 2.48
N ASP A 117 -3.25 12.19 2.23
CA ASP A 117 -3.89 10.87 2.09
C ASP A 117 -3.35 10.10 0.88
N LEU A 118 -3.10 10.77 -0.25
CA LEU A 118 -2.45 10.20 -1.44
C LEU A 118 -0.99 9.79 -1.16
N ASP A 119 -0.20 10.65 -0.49
CA ASP A 119 1.22 10.39 -0.13
C ASP A 119 1.36 9.15 0.77
N ASN A 120 0.37 8.91 1.63
CA ASN A 120 0.41 7.85 2.64
C ASN A 120 -0.01 6.46 2.16
N LEU A 121 -0.44 6.28 0.90
CA LEU A 121 -0.94 4.98 0.44
C LEU A 121 0.11 3.85 0.47
N GLU A 122 1.38 4.14 0.21
CA GLU A 122 2.45 3.16 0.35
C GLU A 122 2.65 2.76 1.82
N ALA A 123 2.58 3.73 2.73
CA ALA A 123 2.67 3.45 4.16
C ALA A 123 1.51 2.56 4.62
N VAL A 124 0.29 2.80 4.12
CA VAL A 124 -0.87 1.94 4.37
C VAL A 124 -0.62 0.50 3.91
N PHE A 125 -0.09 0.31 2.70
CA PHE A 125 0.25 -1.02 2.19
C PHE A 125 1.25 -1.75 3.11
N LEU A 126 2.35 -1.09 3.44
CA LEU A 126 3.39 -1.65 4.32
C LEU A 126 2.86 -1.97 5.72
N GLU A 127 2.03 -1.08 6.29
CA GLU A 127 1.40 -1.28 7.59
C GLU A 127 0.44 -2.47 7.58
N ALA A 128 -0.34 -2.66 6.51
CA ALA A 128 -1.26 -3.79 6.38
C ALA A 128 -0.50 -5.13 6.38
N LEU A 129 0.60 -5.24 5.64
CA LEU A 129 1.47 -6.43 5.66
C LEU A 129 2.02 -6.69 7.07
N GLN A 130 2.51 -5.65 7.74
CA GLN A 130 3.06 -5.78 9.10
C GLN A 130 2.00 -6.16 10.14
N ARG A 131 0.78 -5.63 10.02
CA ARG A 131 -0.35 -5.95 10.90
C ARG A 131 -0.80 -7.39 10.73
N ALA A 132 -0.93 -7.85 9.49
CA ALA A 132 -1.22 -9.24 9.18
C ALA A 132 -0.13 -10.18 9.72
N ALA A 133 1.15 -9.81 9.57
CA ALA A 133 2.26 -10.58 10.14
C ALA A 133 2.16 -10.72 11.67
N LYS A 134 1.80 -9.63 12.38
CA LYS A 134 1.66 -9.64 13.84
C LYS A 134 0.45 -10.44 14.31
N GLY A 135 -0.66 -10.38 13.58
CA GLY A 135 -1.92 -11.06 13.90
C GLY A 135 -1.94 -12.54 13.54
N GLY A 136 -1.10 -12.98 12.61
CA GLY A 136 -1.07 -14.37 12.13
C GLY A 136 -0.22 -15.34 12.97
N GLY A 137 -0.37 -16.63 12.64
CA GLY A 137 0.50 -17.71 13.14
C GLY A 137 1.96 -17.55 12.68
N GLU A 138 2.85 -18.42 13.18
CA GLU A 138 4.30 -18.30 12.95
C GLU A 138 4.67 -18.21 11.45
N MET A 139 4.07 -19.06 10.62
CA MET A 139 4.38 -19.07 9.18
C MET A 139 3.89 -17.82 8.46
N VAL A 140 2.68 -17.33 8.79
CA VAL A 140 2.13 -16.07 8.25
C VAL A 140 3.01 -14.90 8.66
N ARG A 141 3.44 -14.87 9.94
CA ARG A 141 4.33 -13.84 10.48
C ARG A 141 5.64 -13.77 9.70
N THR A 142 6.26 -14.91 9.43
CA THR A 142 7.50 -14.99 8.65
C THR A 142 7.28 -14.48 7.23
N ILE A 143 6.30 -15.02 6.50
CA ILE A 143 6.07 -14.68 5.09
C ILE A 143 5.71 -13.20 4.93
N MET A 144 4.73 -12.69 5.68
CA MET A 144 4.31 -11.29 5.59
C MET A 144 5.38 -10.32 6.12
N GLY A 145 6.16 -10.74 7.12
CA GLY A 145 7.29 -9.97 7.63
C GLY A 145 8.41 -9.83 6.59
N GLU A 146 8.71 -10.91 5.86
CA GLU A 146 9.63 -10.90 4.72
C GLU A 146 9.12 -10.04 3.59
N MET A 147 7.84 -10.16 3.21
CA MET A 147 7.20 -9.32 2.19
C MET A 147 7.27 -7.83 2.55
N ALA A 148 6.91 -7.45 3.78
CA ALA A 148 6.97 -6.07 4.25
C ALA A 148 8.41 -5.52 4.25
N SER A 149 9.38 -6.36 4.64
CA SER A 149 10.80 -5.99 4.65
C SER A 149 11.34 -5.83 3.23
N HIS A 150 10.98 -6.75 2.33
CA HIS A 150 11.34 -6.67 0.92
C HIS A 150 10.75 -5.40 0.29
N ALA A 151 9.45 -5.19 0.40
CA ALA A 151 8.74 -4.02 -0.11
C ALA A 151 9.34 -2.69 0.39
N ARG A 152 9.75 -2.61 1.66
CA ARG A 152 10.42 -1.42 2.20
C ARG A 152 11.79 -1.16 1.54
N ASN A 153 12.53 -2.21 1.20
CA ASN A 153 13.88 -2.10 0.67
C ASN A 153 13.90 -1.94 -0.86
N SER A 154 12.98 -2.59 -1.58
CA SER A 154 12.86 -2.54 -3.04
C SER A 154 11.94 -1.42 -3.54
N GLY A 155 11.11 -0.87 -2.65
CA GLY A 155 9.96 -0.05 -3.01
C GLY A 155 8.75 -0.90 -3.41
N THR A 156 7.60 -0.24 -3.52
CA THR A 156 6.31 -0.85 -3.92
C THR A 156 5.81 -0.28 -5.24
N SER A 157 4.95 -1.02 -5.97
CA SER A 157 4.27 -0.48 -7.15
C SER A 157 3.31 0.64 -6.74
N VAL A 158 2.70 0.56 -5.55
CA VAL A 158 1.90 1.64 -4.95
C VAL A 158 2.74 2.92 -4.82
N GLY A 159 3.91 2.85 -4.19
CA GLY A 159 4.79 4.01 -4.01
C GLY A 159 5.25 4.63 -5.33
N GLN A 160 5.63 3.80 -6.31
CA GLN A 160 5.97 4.28 -7.66
C GLN A 160 4.78 4.97 -8.33
N HIS A 161 3.57 4.44 -8.15
CA HIS A 161 2.36 4.99 -8.74
C HIS A 161 1.92 6.29 -8.06
N VAL A 162 1.97 6.36 -6.72
CA VAL A 162 1.74 7.58 -5.94
C VAL A 162 2.70 8.69 -6.37
N ALA A 163 3.99 8.38 -6.51
CA ALA A 163 4.99 9.34 -6.98
C ALA A 163 4.64 9.93 -8.36
N ARG A 164 4.25 9.08 -9.32
CA ARG A 164 3.78 9.55 -10.64
C ARG A 164 2.53 10.41 -10.54
N ASN A 165 1.57 10.02 -9.71
CA ASN A 165 0.32 10.75 -9.55
C ASN A 165 0.55 12.13 -8.94
N MET A 166 1.46 12.23 -7.97
CA MET A 166 1.88 13.49 -7.38
C MET A 166 2.60 14.41 -8.38
N GLU A 167 3.46 13.85 -9.24
CA GLU A 167 4.12 14.62 -10.31
C GLU A 167 3.11 15.17 -11.32
N GLN A 168 2.17 14.34 -11.78
CA GLN A 168 1.09 14.75 -12.69
C GLN A 168 0.24 15.85 -12.06
N LEU A 169 -0.12 15.69 -10.79
CA LEU A 169 -0.89 16.65 -10.04
C LEU A 169 -0.15 17.98 -9.91
N HIS A 170 1.14 17.96 -9.55
CA HIS A 170 1.97 19.16 -9.48
C HIS A 170 1.98 19.92 -10.81
N ASN A 171 2.20 19.22 -11.93
CA ASN A 171 2.16 19.82 -13.26
C ASN A 171 0.80 20.44 -13.56
N ARG A 172 -0.29 19.74 -13.22
CA ARG A 172 -1.66 20.25 -13.41
C ARG A 172 -1.97 21.49 -12.57
N MET A 173 -1.53 21.53 -11.32
CA MET A 173 -1.72 22.68 -10.43
C MET A 173 -0.99 23.93 -10.93
N ARG A 174 0.20 23.75 -11.54
CA ARG A 174 0.94 24.83 -12.20
C ARG A 174 0.20 25.38 -13.40
N GLU A 175 -0.39 24.53 -14.23
CA GLU A 175 -1.23 24.96 -15.36
C GLU A 175 -2.45 25.76 -14.90
N LEU A 176 -3.06 25.40 -13.77
CA LEU A 176 -4.21 26.10 -13.19
C LEU A 176 -3.85 27.41 -12.48
N GLY A 177 -2.56 27.74 -12.32
CA GLY A 177 -2.12 28.97 -11.64
C GLY A 177 -2.45 29.02 -10.15
N THR A 178 -2.61 27.86 -9.51
CA THR A 178 -3.00 27.75 -8.09
C THR A 178 -1.80 27.95 -7.16
N GLU A 179 -1.93 28.80 -6.11
CA GLU A 179 -0.91 29.04 -5.07
C GLU A 179 -0.60 27.80 -4.19
N THR A 180 -1.30 26.68 -4.41
CA THR A 180 -1.09 25.40 -3.70
C THR A 180 0.22 24.70 -4.05
N ALA A 181 1.04 25.29 -4.93
CA ALA A 181 2.38 24.83 -5.30
C ALA A 181 3.28 24.48 -4.10
N GLY A 182 3.15 25.17 -2.97
CA GLY A 182 3.93 24.89 -1.75
C GLY A 182 3.62 23.56 -1.07
N ALA A 183 2.38 23.05 -1.15
CA ALA A 183 2.03 21.72 -0.65
C ALA A 183 2.56 20.61 -1.57
N GLY A 184 2.61 20.88 -2.88
CA GLY A 184 3.24 20.00 -3.87
C GLY A 184 4.76 19.90 -3.72
N GLU A 185 5.45 20.93 -3.24
CA GLU A 185 6.89 20.92 -2.96
C GLU A 185 7.26 20.00 -1.78
N GLU A 186 6.47 19.96 -0.70
CA GLU A 186 6.69 19.06 0.44
C GLU A 186 6.52 17.59 0.02
N ALA A 187 5.47 17.29 -0.76
CA ALA A 187 5.24 15.95 -1.34
C ALA A 187 6.32 15.56 -2.35
N ALA A 188 6.72 16.45 -3.26
CA ALA A 188 7.79 16.23 -4.23
C ALA A 188 9.15 15.96 -3.56
N ASN A 189 9.45 16.66 -2.46
CA ASN A 189 10.66 16.40 -1.68
C ASN A 189 10.66 15.01 -1.02
N ARG A 190 9.49 14.48 -0.62
CA ARG A 190 9.33 13.11 -0.10
C ARG A 190 9.47 12.05 -1.18
N ILE A 191 8.95 12.28 -2.39
CA ILE A 191 9.19 11.41 -3.56
C ILE A 191 10.69 11.25 -3.83
N GLY A 192 11.45 12.35 -3.73
CA GLY A 192 12.91 12.32 -3.82
C GLY A 192 13.57 11.49 -2.70
N GLN A 193 12.97 11.41 -1.50
CA GLN A 193 13.45 10.54 -0.42
C GLN A 193 13.11 9.06 -0.65
N VAL A 194 11.92 8.73 -1.18
CA VAL A 194 11.53 7.36 -1.56
C VAL A 194 12.44 6.81 -2.67
N ALA A 195 12.70 7.61 -3.71
CA ALA A 195 13.64 7.24 -4.78
C ALA A 195 15.07 6.99 -4.24
N ARG A 196 15.50 7.76 -3.24
CA ARG A 196 16.79 7.53 -2.55
C ARG A 196 16.77 6.29 -1.66
N GLY A 197 15.63 5.94 -1.05
CA GLY A 197 15.43 4.72 -0.27
C GLY A 197 15.54 3.44 -1.12
N ILE A 198 14.92 3.45 -2.31
CA ILE A 198 15.03 2.36 -3.31
C ILE A 198 16.50 2.16 -3.72
N LEU A 199 17.22 3.25 -3.99
CA LEU A 199 18.65 3.19 -4.35
C LEU A 199 19.54 2.69 -3.19
N ALA A 200 19.23 3.07 -1.95
CA ALA A 200 19.94 2.59 -0.77
C ALA A 200 19.68 1.10 -0.49
N GLY A 201 18.45 0.61 -0.71
CA GLY A 201 18.10 -0.80 -0.56
C GLY A 201 18.77 -1.71 -1.60
N VAL A 202 18.87 -1.24 -2.86
CA VAL A 202 19.65 -1.93 -3.90
C VAL A 202 21.13 -1.94 -3.56
N ALA A 203 21.69 -0.82 -3.08
CA ALA A 203 23.09 -0.75 -2.65
C ALA A 203 23.38 -1.67 -1.46
N GLY A 204 22.48 -1.75 -0.47
CA GLY A 204 22.59 -2.67 0.67
C GLY A 204 22.56 -4.14 0.25
N THR A 205 21.71 -4.49 -0.73
CA THR A 205 21.63 -5.85 -1.28
C THR A 205 22.90 -6.22 -2.05
N LEU A 206 23.46 -5.29 -2.82
CA LEU A 206 24.75 -5.48 -3.53
C LEU A 206 25.92 -5.66 -2.55
N LEU A 207 25.95 -4.90 -1.45
CA LEU A 207 26.96 -5.07 -0.40
C LEU A 207 26.83 -6.42 0.30
N HIS A 208 25.61 -6.85 0.61
CA HIS A 208 25.37 -8.12 1.28
C HIS A 208 25.75 -9.33 0.40
N ILE A 209 25.45 -9.27 -0.91
CA ILE A 209 25.89 -10.28 -1.89
C ILE A 209 27.43 -10.28 -2.00
N ALA A 210 28.05 -9.11 -2.08
CA ALA A 210 29.51 -8.98 -2.16
C ALA A 210 30.25 -9.44 -0.89
N GLU A 211 29.60 -9.40 0.27
CA GLU A 211 30.12 -9.93 1.54
C GLU A 211 29.89 -11.44 1.69
N GLY A 212 28.77 -11.96 1.21
CA GLY A 212 28.47 -13.39 1.15
C GLY A 212 29.42 -14.17 0.23
N ASP A 213 29.79 -13.57 -0.90
CA ASP A 213 30.76 -14.15 -1.85
C ASP A 213 32.19 -14.18 -1.32
N ARG A 214 32.57 -13.20 -0.48
CA ARG A 214 33.89 -13.16 0.17
C ARG A 214 34.03 -14.26 1.22
N ARG A 215 33.00 -14.50 2.03
CA ARG A 215 33.01 -15.55 3.05
C ARG A 215 33.04 -16.98 2.47
N GLN A 216 32.46 -17.20 1.30
CA GLN A 216 32.53 -18.50 0.61
C GLN A 216 33.89 -18.79 -0.02
N ARG A 217 34.68 -17.76 -0.35
CA ARG A 217 36.05 -17.93 -0.86
C ARG A 217 37.06 -18.24 0.23
N ASP A 218 36.90 -17.66 1.41
CA ASP A 218 37.83 -17.85 2.55
C ASP A 218 37.59 -19.17 3.32
N GLY A 219 36.43 -19.82 3.14
CA GLY A 219 36.11 -21.12 3.75
C GLY A 219 36.54 -22.35 2.94
N ARG A 220 37.32 -22.18 1.86
CA ARG A 220 37.74 -23.25 0.93
C ARG A 220 39.26 -23.48 0.87
N SER A 221 40.01 -23.06 1.89
CA SER A 221 41.45 -23.36 2.04
C SER A 221 41.70 -24.40 3.12
#